data_AF-A0A194X5V4-F1
#
_entry.id   AF-A0A194X5V4-F1
#
_cell.length_a   1.000
_cell.length_b   1.000
_cell.length_c   1.000
_cell.angle_alpha   90.00
_cell.angle_beta   90.00
_cell.angle_gamma   90.00
#
_symmetry.space_group_name_H-M   'P 1'
#
loop_
_entity.id
_entity.type
_entity.pdbx_description
1 polymer ?
#
loop_
_entity_poly.entity_id
_entity_poly.type
_entity_poly.pdbx_seq_one_letter_code
_entity_poly.pdbx_strand_id
1 'polypeptide(L)'
;MEKKSGEKRKALLLEADPTMYPHQCDIRFTEEFVNTPEQRRSLQSGVWDQNDPDLTQGRARRPYRNICLLPYLNIESLKNDPARLLNIIYNRVKYSPKQWWGFDNYLLDKQWKIGSLSTPYNRSGLVTYGSRYGDLVPWQERSAHAHDIIGFPRGILVLEAQMKLSETLKAIVEKLVEGVEAANDTGTFSQALETGLKKVSDQSSCVEFA
;
A
#
# COMPACT_ATOMS: atom_id res chain seq x y z
N MET A 1 -15.26 -24.55 -6.18
CA MET A 1 -13.90 -23.95 -6.25
C MET A 1 -13.25 -24.13 -4.88
N GLU A 2 -12.25 -25.00 -4.75
CA GLU A 2 -11.63 -25.30 -3.45
C GLU A 2 -10.85 -24.06 -2.96
N LYS A 3 -11.11 -23.64 -1.71
CA LYS A 3 -10.43 -22.46 -1.13
C LYS A 3 -8.93 -22.78 -1.01
N LYS A 4 -8.07 -22.13 -1.81
CA LYS A 4 -6.60 -22.22 -1.63
C LYS A 4 -6.30 -21.97 -0.14
N SER A 5 -5.54 -22.87 0.50
CA SER A 5 -5.12 -22.71 1.89
C SER A 5 -4.36 -21.39 2.06
N GLY A 6 -4.41 -20.81 3.26
CA GLY A 6 -3.73 -19.54 3.51
C GLY A 6 -2.24 -19.59 3.14
N GLU A 7 -1.56 -20.71 3.39
CA GLU A 7 -0.13 -20.87 3.04
C GLU A 7 0.09 -20.85 1.52
N LYS A 8 -0.81 -21.45 0.73
CA LYS A 8 -0.73 -21.35 -0.74
C LYS A 8 -0.88 -19.90 -1.22
N ARG A 9 -1.74 -19.10 -0.59
CA ARG A 9 -1.88 -17.66 -0.94
C ARG A 9 -0.63 -16.88 -0.59
N LYS A 10 -0.05 -17.12 0.59
CA LYS A 10 1.21 -16.51 1.00
C LYS A 10 2.34 -16.81 0.00
N ALA A 11 2.48 -18.07 -0.43
CA ALA A 11 3.48 -18.46 -1.41
C ALA A 11 3.33 -17.66 -2.71
N LEU A 12 2.11 -17.58 -3.27
CA LEU A 12 1.84 -16.80 -4.49
C LEU A 12 2.13 -15.30 -4.34
N LEU A 13 1.82 -14.72 -3.17
CA LEU A 13 2.15 -13.31 -2.90
C LEU A 13 3.66 -13.06 -2.86
N LEU A 14 4.43 -14.00 -2.30
CA LEU A 14 5.89 -13.92 -2.22
C LEU A 14 6.57 -14.21 -3.56
N GLU A 15 5.98 -15.05 -4.40
CA GLU A 15 6.42 -15.23 -5.79
C GLU A 15 6.24 -13.94 -6.60
N ALA A 16 5.16 -13.20 -6.37
CA ALA A 16 4.89 -11.92 -7.05
C ALA A 16 5.72 -10.75 -6.50
N ASP A 17 5.93 -10.69 -5.18
CA ASP A 17 6.78 -9.70 -4.53
C ASP A 17 7.55 -10.33 -3.34
N PRO A 18 8.80 -10.77 -3.56
CA PRO A 18 9.63 -11.37 -2.52
C PRO A 18 9.92 -10.44 -1.33
N THR A 19 9.72 -9.13 -1.51
CA THR A 19 9.96 -8.10 -0.48
C THR A 19 8.68 -7.72 0.28
N MET A 20 7.55 -8.37 -0.02
CA MET A 20 6.28 -8.07 0.63
C MET A 20 6.37 -8.31 2.14
N TYR A 21 6.04 -7.28 2.90
CA TYR A 21 6.19 -7.33 4.35
C TYR A 21 5.15 -8.30 4.95
N PRO A 22 5.54 -9.14 5.92
CA PRO A 22 4.67 -10.22 6.40
C PRO A 22 3.48 -9.75 7.24
N HIS A 23 3.59 -8.60 7.92
CA HIS A 23 2.64 -8.18 8.95
C HIS A 23 1.95 -6.87 8.63
N GLN A 24 0.79 -6.64 9.24
CA GLN A 24 0.20 -5.31 9.21
C GLN A 24 1.08 -4.33 10.01
N CYS A 25 1.34 -3.16 9.42
CA CYS A 25 2.17 -2.11 10.03
C CYS A 25 1.62 -1.67 11.40
N ASP A 26 2.51 -1.08 12.21
CA ASP A 26 2.35 -0.49 13.55
C ASP A 26 2.61 -1.38 14.78
N ILE A 27 2.10 -2.61 14.86
CA ILE A 27 2.21 -3.39 16.11
C ILE A 27 3.62 -3.99 16.31
N ARG A 28 4.23 -4.53 15.24
CA ARG A 28 5.58 -5.12 15.34
C ARG A 28 6.71 -4.11 15.37
N PHE A 29 6.53 -2.95 14.72
CA PHE A 29 7.45 -1.83 14.83
C PHE A 29 7.47 -1.21 16.22
N THR A 30 6.51 -1.50 17.09
CA THR A 30 6.63 -1.12 18.50
C THR A 30 7.34 -2.21 19.31
N GLU A 31 7.00 -3.48 19.15
CA GLU A 31 7.55 -4.53 20.02
C GLU A 31 9.00 -4.92 19.66
N GLU A 32 9.32 -5.21 18.40
CA GLU A 32 10.69 -5.58 17.99
C GLU A 32 11.67 -4.39 18.09
N PHE A 33 11.15 -3.18 17.86
CA PHE A 33 11.92 -1.94 17.92
C PHE A 33 12.20 -1.48 19.36
N VAL A 34 11.19 -1.47 20.25
CA VAL A 34 11.39 -1.16 21.69
C VAL A 34 12.36 -2.15 22.32
N ASN A 35 12.41 -3.38 21.77
CA ASN A 35 13.26 -4.44 22.26
C ASN A 35 14.69 -4.44 21.70
N THR A 36 15.09 -3.51 20.81
CA THR A 36 16.50 -3.43 20.41
C THR A 36 17.37 -3.02 21.61
N PRO A 37 18.61 -3.53 21.71
CA PRO A 37 19.51 -3.15 22.81
C PRO A 37 19.80 -1.65 22.88
N GLU A 38 19.72 -0.92 21.77
CA GLU A 38 19.85 0.54 21.75
C GLU A 38 18.60 1.23 22.35
N GLN A 39 17.41 0.85 21.90
CA GLN A 39 16.15 1.45 22.38
C GLN A 39 15.88 1.09 23.85
N ARG A 40 16.15 -0.15 24.28
CA ARG A 40 16.06 -0.55 25.69
C ARG A 40 16.99 0.27 26.59
N ARG A 41 18.21 0.56 26.15
CA ARG A 41 19.16 1.40 26.91
C ARG A 41 18.67 2.84 27.03
N SER A 42 18.10 3.40 25.96
CA SER A 42 17.51 4.74 25.96
C SER A 42 16.27 4.82 26.87
N LEU A 43 15.40 3.81 26.86
CA LEU A 43 14.20 3.76 27.68
C LEU A 43 14.48 3.46 29.17
N GLN A 44 15.45 2.61 29.48
CA GLN A 44 15.81 2.23 30.86
C GLN A 44 16.60 3.31 31.61
N SER A 45 17.33 4.18 30.91
CA SER A 45 18.09 5.24 31.56
C SER A 45 17.19 6.35 32.12
N GLY A 46 15.92 6.43 31.69
CA GLY A 46 15.03 7.57 31.98
C GLY A 46 15.54 8.90 31.41
N VAL A 47 16.67 8.86 30.71
CA VAL A 47 17.30 9.98 30.04
C VAL A 47 16.84 9.89 28.60
N TRP A 48 15.91 10.77 28.21
CA TRP A 48 15.80 11.17 26.81
C TRP A 48 17.22 11.49 26.36
N ASP A 49 17.81 10.64 25.53
CA ASP A 49 19.16 10.88 25.06
C ASP A 49 19.12 12.21 24.31
N GLN A 50 19.63 13.28 24.94
CA GLN A 50 19.70 14.60 24.35
C GLN A 50 20.55 14.59 23.07
N ASN A 51 21.32 13.50 22.85
CA ASN A 51 22.14 13.26 21.68
C ASN A 51 21.54 12.25 20.69
N ASP A 52 20.33 11.72 20.88
CA ASP A 52 19.58 11.04 19.81
C ASP A 52 18.60 12.04 19.15
N PRO A 53 18.94 12.59 17.96
CA PRO A 53 18.07 13.56 17.30
C PRO A 53 16.73 12.99 16.81
N ASP A 54 16.47 11.68 16.92
CA ASP A 54 15.29 11.05 16.34
C ASP A 54 14.37 10.43 17.39
N LEU A 55 13.69 11.32 18.10
CA LEU A 55 12.57 11.04 19.00
C LEU A 55 11.40 10.32 18.31
N THR A 56 11.39 10.24 16.97
CA THR A 56 10.24 9.80 16.18
C THR A 56 10.36 8.37 15.66
N GLN A 57 11.47 7.69 15.92
CA GLN A 57 11.76 6.33 15.42
C GLN A 57 11.91 6.26 13.88
N GLY A 58 12.09 7.40 13.22
CA GLY A 58 12.06 7.52 11.77
C GLY A 58 13.16 6.76 11.07
N ARG A 59 14.40 7.05 11.46
CA ARG A 59 15.62 6.49 10.89
C ARG A 59 15.61 4.98 10.91
N ALA A 60 15.15 4.38 12.02
CA ALA A 60 15.08 2.94 12.17
C ALA A 60 14.03 2.27 11.27
N ARG A 61 13.02 3.01 10.83
CA ARG A 61 11.98 2.51 9.91
C ARG A 61 12.37 2.61 8.43
N ARG A 62 13.42 3.37 8.10
CA ARG A 62 13.88 3.55 6.70
C ARG A 62 14.24 2.25 5.97
N PRO A 63 14.87 1.23 6.60
CA PRO A 63 15.08 -0.07 5.97
C PRO A 63 13.77 -0.77 5.54
N TYR A 64 12.66 -0.41 6.16
CA TYR A 64 11.33 -0.96 5.90
C TYR A 64 10.49 -0.02 5.02
N ARG A 65 11.14 0.58 4.00
CA ARG A 65 10.54 1.58 3.13
C ARG A 65 9.23 1.12 2.48
N ASN A 66 9.18 -0.10 1.97
CA ASN A 66 8.01 -0.62 1.23
C ASN A 66 6.74 -0.63 2.09
N ILE A 67 6.84 -1.09 3.34
CA ILE A 67 5.69 -1.08 4.26
C ILE A 67 5.37 0.34 4.77
N CYS A 68 6.35 1.24 4.81
CA CYS A 68 6.10 2.65 5.10
C CYS A 68 5.38 3.37 3.94
N LEU A 69 5.67 3.01 2.69
CA LEU A 69 4.98 3.53 1.51
C LEU A 69 3.56 2.98 1.37
N LEU A 70 3.39 1.67 1.61
CA LEU A 70 2.15 0.93 1.37
C LEU A 70 1.79 0.05 2.57
N PRO A 71 1.38 0.63 3.72
CA PRO A 71 1.15 -0.12 4.97
C PRO A 71 0.04 -1.17 4.88
N TYR A 72 -0.87 -1.01 3.92
CA TYR A 72 -1.98 -1.93 3.66
C TYR A 72 -1.62 -3.09 2.71
N LEU A 73 -0.46 -3.02 2.05
CA LEU A 73 0.03 -4.04 1.11
C LEU A 73 1.00 -4.98 1.83
N ASN A 74 0.45 -5.91 2.61
CA ASN A 74 1.19 -6.89 3.40
C ASN A 74 0.56 -8.28 3.34
N ILE A 75 1.35 -9.32 3.62
CA ILE A 75 0.94 -10.71 3.47
C ILE A 75 -0.26 -11.03 4.38
N GLU A 76 -0.19 -10.67 5.66
CA GLU A 76 -1.26 -10.95 6.63
C GLU A 76 -2.61 -10.39 6.17
N SER A 77 -2.62 -9.15 5.68
CA SER A 77 -3.81 -8.50 5.15
C SER A 77 -4.37 -9.20 3.91
N LEU A 78 -3.53 -9.48 2.92
CA LEU A 78 -3.96 -10.01 1.62
C LEU A 78 -4.29 -11.52 1.68
N LYS A 79 -3.59 -12.28 2.54
CA LYS A 79 -3.82 -13.71 2.76
C LYS A 79 -5.18 -13.96 3.40
N ASN A 80 -5.50 -13.17 4.43
CA ASN A 80 -6.67 -13.36 5.29
C ASN A 80 -7.95 -12.82 4.64
N ASP A 81 -7.85 -11.75 3.85
CA ASP A 81 -8.99 -11.13 3.16
C ASP A 81 -8.72 -10.97 1.65
N PRO A 82 -9.09 -11.97 0.82
CA PRO A 82 -8.95 -11.89 -0.62
C PRO A 82 -9.75 -10.76 -1.27
N ALA A 83 -10.85 -10.31 -0.65
CA ALA A 83 -11.66 -9.21 -1.18
C ALA A 83 -10.87 -7.89 -1.15
N ARG A 84 -9.95 -7.72 -0.20
CA ARG A 84 -9.03 -6.57 -0.15
C ARG A 84 -8.18 -6.47 -1.41
N LEU A 85 -7.60 -7.58 -1.86
CA LEU A 85 -6.80 -7.60 -3.10
C LEU A 85 -7.65 -7.20 -4.31
N LEU A 86 -8.83 -7.82 -4.47
CA LEU A 86 -9.74 -7.53 -5.57
C LEU A 86 -10.20 -6.07 -5.57
N ASN A 87 -10.51 -5.52 -4.39
CA ASN A 87 -10.87 -4.12 -4.25
C ASN A 87 -9.72 -3.18 -4.62
N ILE A 88 -8.49 -3.49 -4.23
CA ILE A 88 -7.32 -2.70 -4.61
C ILE A 88 -7.14 -2.72 -6.13
N ILE A 89 -7.18 -3.91 -6.76
CA ILE A 89 -7.05 -4.06 -8.22
C ILE A 89 -8.14 -3.27 -8.93
N TYR A 90 -9.41 -3.49 -8.58
CA TYR A 90 -10.55 -2.81 -9.20
C TYR A 90 -10.41 -1.29 -9.14
N ASN A 91 -10.08 -0.75 -7.97
CA ASN A 91 -9.96 0.69 -7.76
C ASN A 91 -8.74 1.30 -8.48
N ARG A 92 -7.62 0.57 -8.58
CA ARG A 92 -6.41 1.04 -9.26
C ARG A 92 -6.47 0.91 -10.78
N VAL A 93 -7.33 0.03 -11.30
CA VAL A 93 -7.63 -0.04 -12.74
C VAL A 93 -8.67 1.01 -13.13
N LYS A 94 -9.70 1.22 -12.29
CA LYS A 94 -10.81 2.14 -12.60
C LYS A 94 -10.44 3.61 -12.61
N TYR A 95 -9.50 4.03 -11.76
CA TYR A 95 -9.13 5.43 -11.60
C TYR A 95 -7.64 5.64 -11.84
N SER A 96 -7.32 6.74 -12.50
CA SER A 96 -5.94 7.13 -12.80
C SER A 96 -5.14 7.48 -11.53
N PRO A 97 -3.79 7.38 -11.55
CA PRO A 97 -2.95 7.76 -10.41
C PRO A 97 -3.21 9.18 -9.89
N LYS A 98 -3.48 10.15 -10.77
CA LYS A 98 -3.84 11.52 -10.38
C LYS A 98 -5.12 11.62 -9.55
N GLN A 99 -6.11 10.74 -9.79
CA GLN A 99 -7.36 10.73 -9.02
C GLN A 99 -7.16 10.15 -7.62
N TRP A 100 -6.16 9.28 -7.45
CA TRP A 100 -5.76 8.72 -6.16
C TRP A 100 -4.78 9.59 -5.38
N TRP A 101 -4.23 10.65 -6.00
CA TRP A 101 -3.21 11.52 -5.41
C TRP A 101 -3.50 11.93 -3.96
N GLY A 102 -4.70 12.46 -3.71
CA GLY A 102 -5.06 12.97 -2.38
C GLY A 102 -5.01 11.88 -1.31
N PHE A 103 -5.53 10.70 -1.64
CA PHE A 103 -5.52 9.54 -0.75
C PHE A 103 -4.11 8.96 -0.57
N ASP A 104 -3.34 8.82 -1.65
CA ASP A 104 -1.97 8.30 -1.59
C ASP A 104 -1.07 9.25 -0.79
N ASN A 105 -1.23 10.56 -0.98
CA ASN A 105 -0.55 11.56 -0.16
C ASN A 105 -1.01 11.48 1.30
N TYR A 106 -2.29 11.25 1.59
CA TYR A 106 -2.77 11.09 2.96
C TYR A 106 -2.15 9.88 3.67
N LEU A 107 -2.06 8.73 2.99
CA LEU A 107 -1.48 7.52 3.58
C LEU A 107 -0.03 7.67 4.05
N LEU A 108 0.74 8.54 3.39
CA LEU A 108 2.12 8.80 3.73
C LEU A 108 2.30 9.78 4.90
N ASP A 109 1.23 10.42 5.40
CA ASP A 109 1.30 11.50 6.40
C ASP A 109 2.00 11.05 7.69
N LYS A 110 1.61 9.90 8.24
CA LYS A 110 2.22 9.35 9.45
C LYS A 110 3.73 9.15 9.26
N GLN A 111 4.13 8.38 8.25
CA GLN A 111 5.52 7.98 8.03
C GLN A 111 6.42 9.16 7.67
N TRP A 112 5.86 10.21 7.08
CA TRP A 112 6.56 11.45 6.81
C TRP A 112 6.80 12.29 8.05
N LYS A 113 5.78 12.48 8.88
CA LYS A 113 5.90 13.23 10.14
C LYS A 113 6.95 12.64 11.06
N ILE A 114 7.09 11.31 11.05
CA ILE A 114 8.10 10.61 11.83
C ILE A 114 9.40 10.36 11.06
N GLY A 115 9.62 10.91 9.86
CA GLY A 115 10.90 10.79 9.15
C GLY A 115 11.31 9.37 8.70
N SER A 116 10.35 8.45 8.55
CA SER A 116 10.57 7.06 8.13
C SER A 116 10.89 6.88 6.64
N LEU A 117 10.66 7.93 5.83
CA LEU A 117 10.89 7.91 4.40
C LEU A 117 12.02 8.89 4.04
N SER A 118 13.19 8.37 3.68
CA SER A 118 14.27 9.17 3.14
C SER A 118 13.91 9.68 1.75
N THR A 119 14.20 10.96 1.46
CA THR A 119 13.91 11.58 0.17
C THR A 119 15.03 12.54 -0.22
N PRO A 120 15.38 12.62 -1.52
CA PRO A 120 16.30 13.63 -1.99
C PRO A 120 15.63 15.01 -1.95
N TYR A 121 16.40 16.03 -1.58
CA TYR A 121 15.95 17.41 -1.64
C TYR A 121 16.05 17.95 -3.08
N ASN A 122 15.00 18.63 -3.52
CA ASN A 122 14.99 19.42 -4.74
C ASN A 122 14.14 20.68 -4.49
N ARG A 123 14.56 21.83 -5.05
CA ARG A 123 13.88 23.13 -4.89
C ARG A 123 12.60 23.26 -5.71
N SER A 124 12.26 22.26 -6.52
CA SER A 124 11.09 22.24 -7.39
C SER A 124 9.83 21.78 -6.64
N GLY A 125 8.68 22.12 -7.19
CA GLY A 125 7.41 21.47 -6.89
C GLY A 125 7.05 20.41 -7.94
N LEU A 126 6.14 19.52 -7.57
CA LEU A 126 5.50 18.56 -8.46
C LEU A 126 4.04 18.94 -8.65
N VAL A 127 3.56 19.00 -9.89
CA VAL A 127 2.16 19.26 -10.20
C VAL A 127 1.28 18.08 -9.77
N THR A 128 0.18 18.35 -9.09
CA THR A 128 -0.66 17.34 -8.42
C THR A 128 -1.95 17.01 -9.19
N TYR A 129 -2.23 17.69 -10.30
CA TYR A 129 -3.49 17.60 -11.02
C TYR A 129 -3.35 17.73 -12.54
N GLY A 130 -4.47 17.53 -13.24
CA GLY A 130 -4.58 17.82 -14.67
C GLY A 130 -3.78 16.88 -15.56
N SER A 131 -3.48 17.35 -16.78
CA SER A 131 -2.62 16.65 -17.75
C SER A 131 -1.13 16.74 -17.42
N ARG A 132 -0.76 17.68 -16.55
CA ARG A 132 0.61 17.95 -16.10
C ARG A 132 0.98 17.20 -14.82
N TYR A 133 0.14 16.27 -14.37
CA TYR A 133 0.36 15.50 -13.16
C TYR A 133 1.75 14.84 -13.16
N GLY A 134 2.56 15.12 -12.14
CA GLY A 134 3.94 14.63 -12.03
C GLY A 134 5.00 15.52 -12.68
N ASP A 135 4.63 16.60 -13.38
CA ASP A 135 5.59 17.56 -13.93
C ASP A 135 6.38 18.26 -12.82
N LEU A 136 7.68 18.40 -13.03
CA LEU A 136 8.53 19.27 -12.22
C LEU A 136 8.39 20.72 -12.64
N VAL A 137 8.14 21.59 -11.68
CA VAL A 137 8.03 23.05 -11.89
C VAL A 137 8.78 23.81 -10.80
N PRO A 138 9.23 25.04 -11.06
CA PRO A 138 9.77 25.89 -10.00
C PRO A 138 8.79 26.00 -8.84
N TRP A 139 9.28 25.89 -7.60
CA TRP A 139 8.43 26.05 -6.43
C TRP A 139 7.86 27.46 -6.36
N GLN A 140 6.56 27.54 -6.10
CA GLN A 140 5.82 28.79 -5.97
C GLN A 140 4.85 28.67 -4.79
N GLU A 141 4.99 29.56 -3.81
CA GLU A 141 4.23 29.53 -2.55
C GLU A 141 2.72 29.49 -2.79
N ARG A 142 2.21 30.36 -3.67
CA ARG A 142 0.79 30.45 -3.97
C ARG A 142 0.23 29.14 -4.52
N SER A 143 0.95 28.52 -5.46
CA SER A 143 0.55 27.23 -6.04
C SER A 143 0.63 26.09 -5.03
N ALA A 144 1.60 26.14 -4.11
CA ALA A 144 1.70 25.15 -3.04
C ALA A 144 0.54 25.28 -2.03
N HIS A 145 0.18 26.50 -1.64
CA HIS A 145 -0.99 26.77 -0.78
C HIS A 145 -2.33 26.43 -1.46
N ALA A 146 -2.41 26.56 -2.79
CA ALA A 146 -3.56 26.12 -3.57
C ALA A 146 -3.62 24.60 -3.79
N HIS A 147 -2.61 23.85 -3.33
CA HIS A 147 -2.43 22.42 -3.59
C HIS A 147 -2.25 22.04 -5.07
N ASP A 148 -1.99 23.02 -5.95
CA ASP A 148 -1.68 22.83 -7.37
C ASP A 148 -0.33 22.14 -7.57
N ILE A 149 0.60 22.41 -6.66
CA ILE A 149 1.90 21.75 -6.58
C ILE A 149 2.15 21.27 -5.16
N ILE A 150 3.05 20.30 -5.01
CA ILE A 150 3.61 19.88 -3.72
C ILE A 150 5.13 19.97 -3.74
N GLY A 151 5.77 20.20 -2.60
CA GLY A 151 7.23 20.13 -2.51
C GLY A 151 7.76 18.78 -3.01
N PHE A 152 8.80 18.81 -3.84
CA PHE A 152 9.35 17.61 -4.47
C PHE A 152 9.60 16.43 -3.51
N PRO A 153 10.23 16.63 -2.33
CA PRO A 153 10.50 15.51 -1.41
C PRO A 153 9.24 14.75 -1.01
N ARG A 154 8.10 15.43 -0.89
CA ARG A 154 6.83 14.79 -0.57
C ARG A 154 6.19 14.16 -1.79
N GLY A 155 6.18 14.86 -2.92
CA GLY A 155 5.51 14.37 -4.13
C GLY A 155 6.18 13.14 -4.73
N ILE A 156 7.51 13.03 -4.67
CA ILE A 156 8.22 11.86 -5.19
C ILE A 156 7.85 10.58 -4.44
N LEU A 157 7.55 10.67 -3.13
CA LEU A 157 7.10 9.52 -2.35
C LEU A 157 5.73 9.01 -2.78
N VAL A 158 4.83 9.91 -3.19
CA VAL A 158 3.51 9.51 -3.69
C VAL A 158 3.66 8.77 -5.01
N LEU A 159 4.45 9.31 -5.93
CA LEU A 159 4.72 8.67 -7.22
C LEU A 159 5.43 7.32 -7.04
N GLU A 160 6.38 7.23 -6.10
CA GLU A 160 7.05 5.98 -5.75
C GLU A 160 6.06 4.94 -5.19
N ALA A 161 5.18 5.33 -4.26
CA ALA A 161 4.17 4.43 -3.71
C ALA A 161 3.19 3.93 -4.78
N GLN A 162 2.76 4.81 -5.69
CA GLN A 162 1.87 4.45 -6.81
C GLN A 162 2.53 3.50 -7.81
N MET A 163 3.80 3.75 -8.15
CA MET A 163 4.60 2.90 -9.02
C MET A 163 4.77 1.52 -8.39
N LYS A 164 5.25 1.45 -7.14
CA LYS A 164 5.45 0.19 -6.42
C LYS A 164 4.14 -0.61 -6.32
N LEU A 165 3.03 0.06 -6.01
CA LEU A 165 1.74 -0.59 -5.95
C LEU A 165 1.35 -1.18 -7.31
N SER A 166 1.51 -0.41 -8.39
CA SER A 166 1.14 -0.85 -9.73
C SER A 166 1.99 -2.04 -10.19
N GLU A 167 3.29 -2.03 -9.92
CA GLU A 167 4.20 -3.14 -10.19
C GLU A 167 3.80 -4.41 -9.43
N THR A 168 3.55 -4.29 -8.11
CA THR A 168 3.14 -5.44 -7.29
C THR A 168 1.79 -6.00 -7.73
N LEU A 169 0.81 -5.14 -8.02
CA LEU A 169 -0.51 -5.59 -8.50
C LEU A 169 -0.42 -6.25 -9.86
N LYS A 170 0.39 -5.70 -10.78
CA LYS A 170 0.63 -6.30 -12.09
C LYS A 170 1.22 -7.70 -11.93
N ALA A 171 2.27 -7.87 -11.14
CA ALA A 171 2.91 -9.16 -10.91
C ALA A 171 1.94 -10.19 -10.29
N ILE A 172 1.10 -9.75 -9.33
CA ILE A 172 0.07 -10.61 -8.75
C ILE A 172 -0.97 -11.04 -9.79
N VAL A 173 -1.44 -10.10 -10.63
CA VAL A 173 -2.43 -10.39 -11.68
C VAL A 173 -1.86 -11.35 -12.71
N GLU A 174 -0.63 -11.13 -13.19
CA GLU A 174 0.08 -12.03 -14.10
C GLU A 174 0.08 -13.48 -13.56
N LYS A 175 0.45 -13.65 -12.29
CA LYS A 175 0.42 -14.95 -11.61
C LYS A 175 -0.98 -15.56 -11.47
N LEU A 176 -2.01 -14.74 -11.32
CA LEU A 176 -3.40 -15.22 -11.24
C LEU A 176 -3.94 -15.66 -12.59
N VAL A 177 -3.52 -15.04 -13.70
CA VAL A 177 -4.00 -15.34 -15.05
C VAL A 177 -3.20 -16.43 -15.76
N GLU A 178 -1.98 -16.77 -15.29
CA GLU A 178 -1.12 -17.85 -15.82
C GLU A 178 -1.81 -19.23 -15.95
N GLY A 179 -2.95 -19.46 -15.30
CA GLY A 179 -3.77 -20.67 -15.45
C GLY A 179 -5.14 -20.48 -16.11
N VAL A 180 -5.53 -19.25 -16.44
CA VAL A 180 -6.85 -18.94 -17.04
C VAL A 180 -6.81 -19.11 -18.55
N GLU A 181 -5.69 -18.83 -19.22
CA GLU A 181 -5.57 -19.04 -20.68
C GLU A 181 -5.68 -20.52 -21.09
N ALA A 182 -5.47 -21.46 -20.15
CA ALA A 182 -5.67 -22.90 -20.37
C ALA A 182 -7.14 -23.34 -20.24
N ALA A 183 -8.02 -22.51 -19.66
CA ALA A 183 -9.42 -22.79 -19.44
C ALA A 183 -10.28 -21.75 -20.17
N ASN A 184 -10.79 -22.12 -21.35
CA ASN A 184 -11.65 -21.30 -22.24
C ASN A 184 -13.03 -20.91 -21.64
N ASP A 185 -13.12 -20.68 -20.33
CA ASP A 185 -14.39 -20.40 -19.63
C ASP A 185 -14.35 -19.01 -18.97
N THR A 186 -14.17 -17.98 -19.80
CA THR A 186 -14.11 -16.56 -19.41
C THR A 186 -15.47 -15.95 -19.06
N GLY A 187 -16.57 -16.68 -19.30
CA GLY A 187 -17.94 -16.20 -19.08
C GLY A 187 -18.23 -15.89 -17.61
N THR A 188 -17.82 -16.77 -16.70
CA THR A 188 -18.22 -16.69 -15.28
C THR A 188 -17.52 -15.57 -14.52
N PHE A 189 -16.24 -15.31 -14.79
CA PHE A 189 -15.46 -14.27 -14.10
C PHE A 189 -15.84 -12.86 -14.57
N SER A 190 -16.09 -12.69 -15.88
CA SER A 190 -16.52 -11.42 -16.46
C SER A 190 -17.90 -11.02 -15.93
N GLN A 191 -18.83 -11.97 -15.84
CA GLN A 191 -20.16 -11.74 -15.27
C GLN A 191 -20.10 -11.36 -13.79
N ALA A 192 -19.24 -12.02 -13.00
CA ALA A 192 -19.06 -11.71 -11.58
C ALA A 192 -18.43 -10.33 -11.31
N LEU A 193 -17.57 -9.86 -12.21
CA LEU A 193 -17.00 -8.51 -12.19
C LEU A 193 -18.07 -7.44 -12.49
N GLU A 194 -18.95 -7.71 -13.46
CA GLU A 194 -20.03 -6.80 -13.86
C GLU A 194 -21.14 -6.69 -12.80
N THR A 195 -21.51 -7.78 -12.14
CA THR A 195 -22.54 -7.77 -11.09
C THR A 195 -22.05 -7.22 -9.74
N GLY A 196 -20.75 -6.90 -9.64
CA GLY A 196 -20.05 -6.72 -8.37
C GLY A 196 -19.95 -8.05 -7.63
N LEU A 197 -18.85 -8.29 -6.92
CA LEU A 197 -18.56 -9.51 -6.15
C LEU A 197 -19.50 -9.69 -4.94
N LYS A 198 -20.81 -9.56 -5.12
CA LYS A 198 -21.80 -9.92 -4.12
C LYS A 198 -21.79 -11.43 -3.99
N LYS A 199 -21.61 -11.90 -2.75
CA LYS A 199 -21.85 -13.29 -2.39
C LYS A 199 -23.17 -13.72 -3.01
N VAL A 200 -23.13 -14.69 -3.92
CA VAL A 200 -24.30 -15.52 -4.21
C VAL A 200 -24.56 -16.25 -2.90
N SER A 201 -25.48 -15.72 -2.09
CA SER A 201 -26.01 -16.46 -0.95
C SER A 201 -26.76 -17.65 -1.52
N ASP A 202 -26.37 -18.84 -1.08
CA ASP A 202 -27.08 -20.09 -1.36
C ASP A 202 -28.58 -19.86 -1.20
N GLN A 203 -29.34 -20.06 -2.28
CA GLN A 203 -30.77 -20.26 -2.19
C GLN A 203 -30.99 -21.59 -1.47
N SER A 204 -31.02 -21.53 -0.14
CA SER A 204 -31.58 -22.58 0.68
C SER A 204 -33.07 -22.61 0.38
N SER A 205 -33.51 -23.68 -0.28
CA SER A 205 -34.91 -24.01 -0.50
C SER A 205 -35.66 -23.98 0.83
N CYS A 206 -36.54 -22.99 1.00
CA CYS A 206 -37.56 -23.05 2.05
C CYS A 206 -38.89 -23.40 1.39
N VAL A 207 -39.41 -24.53 1.83
CA VAL A 207 -40.66 -25.20 1.45
C VAL A 207 -41.84 -24.23 1.49
N GLU A 208 -42.66 -24.23 0.44
CA GLU A 208 -43.99 -23.63 0.46
C GLU A 208 -44.86 -24.38 1.47
N PHE A 209 -45.40 -23.68 2.46
CA PHE A 209 -46.54 -24.15 3.24
C PHE A 209 -47.82 -23.56 2.64
N ALA A 210 -48.73 -24.47 2.32
CA ALA A 210 -50.12 -24.20 1.93
C ALA A 210 -50.93 -23.57 3.08
#